data_AF-A0A5C7QUC4-F1
#
_entry.id   AF-A0A5C7QUC4-F1
#
_cell.length_a   1.000
_cell.length_b   1.000
_cell.length_c   1.000
_cell.angle_alpha   90.00
_cell.angle_beta   90.00
_cell.angle_gamma   90.00
#
_symmetry.space_group_name_H-M   'P 1'
#
loop_
_entity.id
_entity.type
_entity.pdbx_description
1 polymer ?
#
loop_
_entity_poly.entity_id
_entity_poly.type
_entity_poly.pdbx_seq_one_letter_code
_entity_poly.pdbx_strand_id
1 'polypeptide(L)'
;MTTTITQAINELATTQFNFLQKVSELNLKTAEALRLKQSELLKGYLDFGSQYAEFGLKHQALNAEQKPINDLLNTWSEKWQANWQETAEIFKAYHDEFNATTEASLKKIVQV
;
A
#
# COMPACT_ATOMS: atom_id res chain seq x y z
N MET A 1 34.56 -18.76 -31.62
CA MET A 1 34.66 -17.62 -30.67
C MET A 1 33.44 -16.69 -30.69
N THR A 2 32.57 -16.71 -31.71
CA THR A 2 31.33 -15.90 -31.76
C THR A 2 30.20 -16.42 -30.87
N THR A 3 30.17 -17.72 -30.57
CA THR A 3 29.11 -18.37 -29.79
C THR A 3 28.99 -17.83 -28.35
N THR A 4 30.11 -17.43 -27.74
CA THR A 4 30.20 -16.96 -26.35
C THR A 4 29.64 -15.54 -26.15
N ILE A 5 29.83 -14.64 -27.12
CA ILE A 5 29.34 -13.26 -27.03
C ILE A 5 27.81 -13.21 -27.18
N THR A 6 27.26 -13.97 -28.14
CA THR A 6 25.82 -14.06 -28.33
C THR A 6 25.10 -14.66 -27.10
N GLN A 7 25.71 -15.64 -26.43
CA GLN A 7 25.18 -16.19 -25.18
C GLN A 7 25.18 -15.14 -24.05
N ALA A 8 26.28 -14.42 -23.85
CA ALA A 8 26.36 -13.36 -22.84
C ALA A 8 25.33 -12.23 -23.08
N ILE A 9 25.12 -11.82 -24.34
CA ILE A 9 24.10 -10.83 -24.70
C ILE A 9 22.69 -11.34 -24.36
N ASN A 10 22.38 -12.60 -24.66
CA ASN A 10 21.07 -13.19 -24.37
C ASN A 10 20.81 -13.32 -22.86
N GLU A 11 21.83 -13.68 -22.08
CA GLU A 11 21.74 -13.76 -20.61
C GLU A 11 21.54 -12.39 -19.98
N LEU A 12 22.25 -11.36 -20.48
CA LEU A 12 22.07 -9.97 -20.06
C LEU A 12 20.65 -9.48 -20.38
N ALA A 13 20.18 -9.68 -21.61
CA ALA A 13 18.84 -9.27 -22.05
C ALA A 13 17.74 -9.96 -21.23
N THR A 14 17.90 -11.26 -20.97
CA THR A 14 16.97 -12.04 -20.14
C THR A 14 16.95 -11.55 -18.69
N THR A 15 18.11 -11.21 -18.14
CA THR A 15 18.22 -10.66 -16.77
C THR A 15 17.52 -9.30 -16.67
N GLN A 16 17.72 -8.42 -17.65
CA GLN A 16 17.04 -7.12 -17.69
C GLN A 16 15.53 -7.26 -17.86
N PHE A 17 15.08 -8.15 -18.75
CA PHE A 17 13.65 -8.39 -18.95
C PHE A 17 12.99 -8.94 -17.68
N ASN A 18 13.62 -9.92 -17.03
CA ASN A 18 13.12 -10.48 -15.77
C ASN A 18 13.06 -9.45 -14.64
N PHE A 19 14.04 -8.54 -14.58
CA PHE A 19 14.02 -7.42 -13.62
C PHE A 19 12.81 -6.51 -13.85
N LEU A 20 12.62 -6.06 -15.09
CA LEU A 20 11.51 -5.18 -15.46
C LEU A 20 10.16 -5.83 -15.17
N GLN A 21 10.01 -7.12 -15.49
CA GLN A 21 8.80 -7.87 -15.20
C GLN A 21 8.50 -7.91 -13.70
N LYS A 22 9.49 -8.26 -12.86
CA LYS A 22 9.31 -8.31 -11.41
C LYS A 22 8.97 -6.95 -10.80
N VAL A 23 9.63 -5.88 -11.25
CA VAL A 23 9.31 -4.52 -10.78
C VAL A 23 7.90 -4.10 -11.21
N SER A 24 7.48 -4.47 -12.41
CA SER A 24 6.11 -4.22 -12.89
C SER A 24 5.06 -4.95 -12.06
N GLU A 25 5.26 -6.24 -11.78
CA GLU A 25 4.40 -7.04 -10.91
C GLU A 25 4.33 -6.46 -9.49
N LEU A 26 5.47 -6.03 -8.94
CA LEU A 26 5.54 -5.37 -7.64
C LEU A 26 4.77 -4.05 -7.61
N ASN A 27 4.90 -3.22 -8.65
CA ASN A 27 4.15 -1.97 -8.78
C ASN A 27 2.64 -2.22 -8.82
N LEU A 28 2.19 -3.21 -9.60
CA LEU A 28 0.78 -3.58 -9.71
C LEU A 28 0.21 -4.06 -8.36
N LYS A 29 0.89 -5.00 -7.71
CA LYS A 29 0.51 -5.51 -6.37
C LYS A 29 0.40 -4.38 -5.35
N THR A 30 1.34 -3.44 -5.38
CA THR A 30 1.36 -2.29 -4.46
C THR A 30 0.21 -1.33 -4.75
N ALA A 31 -0.05 -1.03 -6.03
CA ALA A 31 -1.17 -0.18 -6.43
C ALA A 31 -2.52 -0.79 -6.03
N GLU A 32 -2.69 -2.10 -6.18
CA GLU A 32 -3.90 -2.81 -5.74
C GLU A 32 -4.09 -2.72 -4.22
N ALA A 33 -3.03 -2.96 -3.44
CA ALA A 33 -3.06 -2.84 -1.99
C ALA A 33 -3.41 -1.41 -1.52
N LEU A 34 -2.80 -0.39 -2.13
CA LEU A 34 -3.11 1.02 -1.86
C LEU A 34 -4.55 1.37 -2.22
N ARG A 35 -5.06 0.86 -3.35
CA ARG A 35 -6.45 1.09 -3.76
C ARG A 35 -7.44 0.48 -2.75
N LEU A 36 -7.14 -0.71 -2.22
CA LEU A 36 -7.96 -1.32 -1.17
C LEU A 36 -7.96 -0.46 0.10
N LYS A 37 -6.80 0.00 0.56
CA LYS A 37 -6.69 0.91 1.71
C LYS A 37 -7.45 2.22 1.49
N GLN A 38 -7.35 2.81 0.30
CA GLN A 38 -8.12 4.01 -0.03
C GLN A 38 -9.63 3.75 0.03
N SER A 39 -10.10 2.60 -0.45
CA SER A 39 -11.50 2.21 -0.39
C SER A 39 -11.98 2.00 1.05
N GLU A 40 -11.17 1.36 1.90
CA GLU A 40 -11.45 1.16 3.33
C GLU A 40 -11.57 2.50 4.05
N LEU A 41 -10.66 3.42 3.78
CA LEU A 41 -10.65 4.76 4.34
C LEU A 41 -11.89 5.58 3.95
N LEU A 42 -12.26 5.56 2.67
CA LEU A 42 -13.46 6.24 2.16
C LEU A 42 -14.73 5.67 2.80
N LYS A 43 -14.84 4.34 2.89
CA LYS A 43 -15.95 3.70 3.60
C LYS A 43 -15.99 4.14 5.07
N GLY A 44 -14.84 4.16 5.73
CA GLY A 44 -14.71 4.65 7.09
C GLY A 44 -15.22 6.08 7.28
N TYR A 45 -14.88 6.99 6.37
CA TYR A 45 -15.37 8.37 6.41
C TYR A 45 -16.90 8.47 6.25
N LEU A 46 -17.48 7.66 5.35
CA LEU A 46 -18.92 7.61 5.15
C LEU A 46 -19.65 7.06 6.39
N ASP A 47 -19.10 5.99 6.99
CA ASP A 47 -19.66 5.37 8.20
C ASP A 47 -19.60 6.35 9.39
N PHE A 48 -18.45 7.01 9.58
CA PHE A 48 -18.26 8.02 10.62
C PHE A 48 -19.22 9.21 10.41
N GLY A 49 -19.30 9.75 9.19
CA GLY A 49 -20.18 10.88 8.87
C GLY A 49 -21.65 10.55 9.09
N SER A 50 -22.07 9.34 8.74
CA SER A 50 -23.44 8.86 8.98
C SER A 50 -23.76 8.75 10.47
N GLN A 51 -22.86 8.15 11.26
CA GLN A 51 -23.02 8.03 12.71
C GLN A 51 -23.00 9.39 13.42
N TYR A 52 -22.13 10.29 12.96
CA TYR A 52 -22.03 11.65 13.47
C TYR A 52 -23.31 12.46 13.18
N ALA A 53 -23.84 12.37 11.95
CA ALA A 53 -25.09 13.01 11.58
C ALA A 53 -26.29 12.44 12.36
N GLU A 54 -26.35 11.12 12.53
CA GLU A 54 -27.38 10.44 13.33
C GLU A 54 -27.33 10.88 14.80
N PHE A 55 -26.13 11.02 15.37
CA PHE A 55 -25.95 11.60 16.70
C PHE A 55 -26.51 13.03 16.75
N GLY A 56 -26.07 13.91 15.84
CA GLY A 56 -26.52 15.30 15.79
C GLY A 56 -28.04 15.46 15.67
N LEU A 57 -28.68 14.65 14.82
CA LEU A 57 -30.14 14.66 14.63
C LEU A 57 -30.90 14.16 15.86
N LYS A 58 -30.39 13.14 16.57
CA LYS A 58 -31.04 12.58 17.77
C LYS A 58 -30.80 13.42 19.03
N HIS A 59 -29.66 14.12 19.12
CA HIS A 59 -29.19 14.81 20.32
C HIS A 59 -29.44 16.33 20.29
N GLN A 60 -29.87 16.93 19.17
CA GLN A 60 -30.46 18.28 19.18
C GLN A 60 -31.83 18.33 19.88
N ALA A 61 -32.54 17.20 19.97
CA ALA A 61 -33.88 17.12 20.56
C ALA A 61 -33.89 16.83 22.06
N LEU A 62 -32.77 16.39 22.63
CA LEU A 62 -32.64 15.94 24.01
C LEU A 62 -31.29 16.46 24.52
N ASN A 63 -31.24 17.16 25.65
CA ASN A 63 -30.01 17.65 26.30
C ASN A 63 -29.06 16.48 26.63
N ALA A 64 -28.40 15.93 25.63
CA ALA A 64 -27.78 14.63 25.72
C ALA A 64 -26.27 14.77 25.96
N GLU A 65 -25.76 13.89 26.80
CA GLU A 65 -24.40 13.91 27.32
C GLU A 65 -23.36 13.87 26.18
N GLN A 66 -22.26 14.62 26.32
CA GLN A 66 -21.15 14.67 25.35
C GLN A 66 -20.30 13.37 25.29
N LYS A 67 -20.56 12.39 26.16
CA LYS A 67 -19.76 11.17 26.23
C LYS A 67 -19.77 10.34 24.93
N PRO A 68 -20.91 10.11 24.25
CA PRO A 68 -20.97 9.26 23.06
C PRO A 68 -20.30 9.89 21.82
N ILE A 69 -20.19 11.22 21.73
CA ILE A 69 -19.49 11.86 20.61
C ILE A 69 -17.97 11.72 20.73
N ASN A 70 -17.45 11.76 21.96
CA ASN A 70 -16.02 11.55 22.22
C ASN A 70 -15.60 10.11 21.92
N ASP A 71 -16.43 9.12 22.27
CA ASP A 71 -16.17 7.71 21.96
C ASP A 71 -16.16 7.47 20.44
N LEU A 72 -17.06 8.13 19.70
CA LEU A 72 -17.10 8.08 18.23
C LEU A 72 -15.84 8.71 17.61
N LEU A 73 -15.42 9.88 18.09
CA LEU A 73 -14.21 10.57 17.64
C LEU A 73 -12.94 9.78 17.94
N ASN A 74 -12.84 9.19 19.13
CA ASN A 74 -11.70 8.36 19.51
C ASN A 74 -11.60 7.11 18.63
N THR A 75 -12.72 6.40 18.43
CA THR A 75 -12.78 5.22 17.56
C THR A 75 -12.37 5.58 16.13
N TRP A 76 -12.81 6.73 15.61
CA TRP A 76 -12.41 7.20 14.28
C TRP A 76 -10.92 7.54 14.22
N SER A 77 -10.40 8.24 15.24
CA SER A 77 -8.98 8.58 15.33
C SER A 77 -8.09 7.34 15.33
N GLU A 78 -8.46 6.29 16.08
CA GLU A 78 -7.74 5.01 16.09
C GLU A 78 -7.73 4.36 14.70
N LYS A 79 -8.89 4.30 14.02
CA LYS A 79 -8.99 3.75 12.66
C LYS A 79 -8.16 4.54 11.65
N TRP A 80 -8.17 5.87 11.75
CA TRP A 80 -7.38 6.75 10.89
C TRP A 80 -5.88 6.50 11.07
N GLN A 81 -5.41 6.40 12.31
CA GLN A 81 -4.01 6.12 12.62
C GLN A 81 -3.60 4.73 12.14
N ALA A 82 -4.41 3.71 12.40
CA ALA A 82 -4.16 2.35 11.93
C ALA A 82 -4.04 2.28 10.40
N ASN A 83 -4.96 2.93 9.67
CA ASN A 83 -4.91 2.95 8.21
C ASN A 83 -3.61 3.61 7.67
N TRP A 84 -3.12 4.66 8.33
CA TRP A 84 -1.83 5.27 7.94
C TRP A 84 -0.64 4.38 8.24
N GLN A 85 -0.65 3.69 9.38
CA GLN A 85 0.39 2.74 9.72
C GLN A 85 0.44 1.59 8.71
N GLU A 86 -0.71 1.00 8.39
CA GLU A 86 -0.82 -0.06 7.39
C GLU A 86 -0.42 0.41 5.98
N THR A 87 -0.74 1.66 5.63
CA THR A 87 -0.27 2.28 4.36
C THR A 87 1.25 2.41 4.34
N ALA A 88 1.87 2.82 5.45
CA ALA A 88 3.32 2.89 5.56
C ALA A 88 3.97 1.51 5.45
N GLU A 89 3.35 0.47 6.01
CA GLU A 89 3.81 -0.92 5.88
C GLU A 89 3.78 -1.41 4.43
N ILE A 90 2.76 -1.03 3.64
CA ILE A 90 2.71 -1.33 2.20
C ILE A 90 3.91 -0.70 1.47
N PHE A 91 4.21 0.57 1.73
CA PHE A 91 5.36 1.24 1.11
C PHE A 91 6.69 0.64 1.55
N LYS A 92 6.80 0.23 2.82
CA LYS A 92 7.99 -0.45 3.32
C LYS A 92 8.19 -1.79 2.60
N ALA A 93 7.14 -2.60 2.49
CA ALA A 93 7.21 -3.88 1.77
C ALA A 93 7.63 -3.67 0.30
N TYR A 94 7.06 -2.66 -0.37
CA TYR A 94 7.48 -2.27 -1.72
C TYR A 94 8.97 -1.95 -1.79
N HIS A 95 9.46 -1.08 -0.91
CA HIS A 95 10.86 -0.67 -0.86
C HIS A 95 11.79 -1.88 -0.66
N ASP A 96 11.47 -2.76 0.28
CA ASP A 96 12.29 -3.92 0.61
C ASP A 96 12.31 -4.93 -0.55
N GLU A 97 11.15 -5.23 -1.17
CA GLU A 97 11.05 -6.11 -2.35
C GLU A 97 11.76 -5.51 -3.58
N PHE A 98 11.68 -4.20 -3.78
CA PHE A 98 12.35 -3.50 -4.88
C PHE A 98 13.89 -3.58 -4.74
N ASN A 99 14.40 -3.33 -3.53
CA ASN A 99 15.83 -3.41 -3.26
C ASN A 99 16.36 -4.84 -3.43
N ALA A 100 15.64 -5.83 -2.91
CA ALA A 100 16.02 -7.24 -3.09
C ALA A 100 16.03 -7.64 -4.57
N THR A 101 15.05 -7.18 -5.35
CA THR A 101 14.97 -7.43 -6.80
C THR A 101 16.12 -6.76 -7.55
N THR A 102 16.48 -5.53 -7.16
CA THR A 102 17.60 -4.78 -7.74
C THR A 102 18.93 -5.46 -7.43
N GLU A 103 19.17 -5.84 -6.17
CA GLU A 103 20.39 -6.51 -5.75
C GLU A 103 20.57 -7.86 -6.46
N ALA A 104 19.50 -8.65 -6.57
CA ALA A 104 19.52 -9.93 -7.27
C ALA A 104 19.87 -9.77 -8.76
N SER A 105 19.35 -8.74 -9.42
CA SER A 105 19.64 -8.46 -10.83
C SER A 105 21.07 -7.96 -11.03
N LEU A 106 21.56 -7.08 -10.17
CA LEU A 106 22.94 -6.59 -10.23
C LEU A 106 23.96 -7.72 -10.03
N LYS A 107 23.73 -8.63 -9.08
CA LYS A 107 24.60 -9.80 -8.87
C LYS A 107 24.69 -10.68 -10.12
N LYS A 108 23.57 -10.88 -10.83
CA LYS A 108 23.54 -11.66 -12.07
C LYS A 108 24.29 -10.97 -13.21
N ILE A 109 24.22 -9.64 -13.31
CA ILE A 109 24.96 -8.89 -14.33
C ILE A 109 26.47 -8.94 -14.10
N VAL A 110 26.93 -8.92 -12.84
CA VAL A 110 28.38 -8.99 -12.51
C VAL A 110 28.97 -10.40 -12.74
N GLN A 111 28.13 -11.43 -12.82
CA GLN A 111 28.54 -12.83 -13.03
C GLN A 111 28.54 -13.25 -14.52
N VAL A 112 28.01 -12.42 -15.41
CA VAL A 112 28.02 -12.59 -16.88
C VAL A 112 29.25 -11.87 -17.45
#